data_AF-A0A7C5DHK3-F1
#
_entry.id   AF-A0A7C5DHK3-F1
#
_cell.length_a   1.000
_cell.length_b   1.000
_cell.length_c   1.000
_cell.angle_alpha   90.00
_cell.angle_beta   90.00
_cell.angle_gamma   90.00
#
_symmetry.space_group_name_H-M   'P 1'
#
loop_
_entity.id
_entity.type
_entity.pdbx_description
1 polymer ?
#
loop_
_entity_poly.entity_id
_entity_poly.type
_entity_poly.pdbx_seq_one_letter_code
_entity_poly.pdbx_strand_id
1 'polypeptide(L)'
;MAIHENAGTTGFSFLKVDFAARSAALGNSFTALADDANAVFYNSSSLAQLSRPQIATTYMSYIDDIQCGSVVAAIPMRNGRTVALFSKFFTATEPRTLMNNGDYVGTDGTFGMSNIVIGISDNRLIMESLNIGLALKYIRESLDDNSASAITIDASLLHQTINKNIKVGIALKNLGKQLTYYTSDKYNETLPTMVTVGFKYQPTEKLFILLDINKPFKNDFNGSMGLEYKLHRMFSLRTGYKSNGKDWRTGGDGSTFAGLSFGAGFKLYKFAVDYAIVSYGDLGYLNQISLTYKF
;
A
#
# COMPACT_ATOMS: atom_id res chain seq x y z
N MET A 1 -1.58 -17.96 19.46
CA MET A 1 -0.33 -17.96 18.66
C MET A 1 0.52 -16.84 19.22
N ALA A 2 1.78 -17.13 19.56
CA ALA A 2 2.67 -16.15 20.17
C ALA A 2 2.92 -15.01 19.19
N ILE A 3 2.58 -13.78 19.61
CA ILE A 3 2.96 -12.56 18.89
C ILE A 3 4.49 -12.52 18.91
N HIS A 4 5.12 -12.42 17.75
CA HIS A 4 6.58 -12.36 17.63
C HIS A 4 7.15 -11.23 18.51
N GLU A 5 8.25 -11.46 19.23
CA GLU A 5 8.82 -10.54 20.24
C GLU A 5 9.18 -9.14 19.70
N ASN A 6 9.20 -8.96 18.37
CA ASN A 6 9.47 -7.71 17.67
C ASN A 6 8.23 -7.10 16.96
N ALA A 7 7.04 -7.68 17.13
CA ALA A 7 5.83 -7.12 16.55
C ALA A 7 5.53 -5.75 17.19
N GLY A 8 5.50 -4.71 16.37
CA GLY A 8 5.27 -3.32 16.82
C GLY A 8 6.53 -2.51 17.10
N THR A 9 7.74 -3.08 16.99
CA THR A 9 9.01 -2.34 17.21
C THR A 9 9.61 -1.74 15.92
N THR A 10 8.88 -1.81 14.80
CA THR A 10 9.29 -1.18 13.53
C THR A 10 8.77 0.26 13.47
N GLY A 11 9.68 1.23 13.35
CA GLY A 11 9.28 2.60 12.99
C GLY A 11 8.71 2.69 11.58
N PHE A 12 8.21 3.87 11.22
CA PHE A 12 7.60 4.11 9.90
C PHE A 12 6.43 3.16 9.57
N SER A 13 5.58 2.84 10.56
CA SER A 13 4.47 1.89 10.39
C SER A 13 3.47 2.32 9.31
N PHE A 14 3.40 3.61 9.00
CA PHE A 14 2.61 4.18 7.89
C PHE A 14 3.01 3.62 6.51
N LEU A 15 4.22 3.08 6.34
CA LEU A 15 4.64 2.43 5.10
C LEU A 15 3.86 1.14 4.79
N LYS A 16 3.19 0.55 5.79
CA LYS A 16 2.40 -0.69 5.63
C LYS A 16 0.98 -0.45 5.13
N VAL A 17 0.55 0.81 5.10
CA VAL A 17 -0.82 1.20 4.73
C VAL A 17 -1.00 1.20 3.21
N ASP A 18 -2.21 0.84 2.78
CA ASP A 18 -2.59 0.75 1.37
C ASP A 18 -3.00 2.13 0.83
N PHE A 19 -2.46 2.50 -0.34
CA PHE A 19 -2.67 3.81 -0.98
C PHE A 19 -3.41 3.72 -2.31
N ALA A 20 -4.14 2.62 -2.55
CA ALA A 20 -4.94 2.45 -3.74
C ALA A 20 -6.23 1.70 -3.41
N ALA A 21 -7.38 2.36 -3.60
CA ALA A 21 -8.70 1.78 -3.35
C ALA A 21 -8.86 0.42 -4.03
N ARG A 22 -8.42 0.30 -5.29
CA ARG A 22 -8.45 -0.97 -6.00
C ARG A 22 -7.68 -2.09 -5.30
N SER A 23 -6.47 -1.80 -4.81
CA SER A 23 -5.65 -2.77 -4.07
C SER A 23 -6.28 -3.11 -2.73
N ALA A 24 -6.73 -2.10 -1.98
CA ALA A 24 -7.39 -2.27 -0.71
C ALA A 24 -8.64 -3.18 -0.82
N ALA A 25 -9.46 -2.99 -1.85
CA ALA A 25 -10.63 -3.82 -2.16
C ALA A 25 -10.29 -5.27 -2.55
N LEU A 26 -9.04 -5.55 -2.94
CA LEU A 26 -8.51 -6.87 -3.28
C LEU A 26 -7.68 -7.47 -2.14
N GLY A 27 -7.83 -6.94 -0.92
CA GLY A 27 -7.10 -7.40 0.25
C GLY A 27 -5.61 -7.13 0.14
N ASN A 28 -5.19 -6.09 -0.58
CA ASN A 28 -3.79 -5.80 -0.90
C ASN A 28 -3.09 -6.86 -1.78
N SER A 29 -3.84 -7.80 -2.38
CA SER A 29 -3.30 -8.75 -3.35
C SER A 29 -3.09 -8.08 -4.71
N PHE A 30 -2.01 -7.32 -4.84
CA PHE A 30 -1.73 -6.50 -6.02
C PHE A 30 -0.34 -6.75 -6.63
N THR A 31 0.48 -7.61 -6.03
CA THR A 31 1.88 -7.83 -6.44
C THR A 31 1.99 -8.44 -7.84
N ALA A 32 1.05 -9.29 -8.24
CA ALA A 32 0.99 -9.85 -9.60
C ALA A 32 -0.04 -9.17 -10.52
N LEU A 33 -0.75 -8.14 -10.02
CA LEU A 33 -1.73 -7.38 -10.78
C LEU A 33 -1.06 -6.14 -11.38
N ALA A 34 -1.06 -6.04 -12.71
CA ALA A 34 -0.25 -5.08 -13.45
C ALA A 34 -1.06 -4.37 -14.53
N ASP A 35 -1.73 -3.26 -14.19
CA ASP A 35 -2.50 -2.48 -15.18
C ASP A 35 -2.78 -1.00 -14.83
N ASP A 36 -2.24 -0.45 -13.74
CA ASP A 36 -2.39 0.97 -13.40
C ASP A 36 -1.16 1.57 -12.65
N ALA A 37 -1.13 2.90 -12.55
CA ALA A 37 -0.02 3.65 -11.95
C ALA A 37 0.19 3.32 -10.46
N ASN A 38 -0.86 2.90 -9.74
CA ASN A 38 -0.77 2.61 -8.31
C ASN A 38 0.10 1.36 -8.03
N ALA A 39 0.39 0.55 -9.04
CA ALA A 39 1.28 -0.60 -8.94
C ALA A 39 2.67 -0.25 -8.35
N VAL A 40 3.11 1.00 -8.49
CA VAL A 40 4.38 1.49 -7.92
C VAL A 40 4.52 1.21 -6.41
N PHE A 41 3.40 1.13 -5.68
CA PHE A 41 3.39 0.89 -4.23
C PHE A 41 3.46 -0.59 -3.83
N TYR A 42 3.25 -1.52 -4.76
CA TYR A 42 3.17 -2.96 -4.48
C TYR A 42 4.24 -3.72 -5.27
N ASN A 43 4.27 -3.51 -6.58
CA ASN A 43 5.24 -4.08 -7.50
C ASN A 43 5.47 -3.10 -8.65
N SER A 44 6.56 -2.34 -8.59
CA SER A 44 6.84 -1.31 -9.60
C SER A 44 7.14 -1.91 -10.98
N SER A 45 7.67 -3.14 -11.06
CA SER A 45 7.94 -3.82 -12.33
C SER A 45 6.69 -3.98 -13.21
N SER A 46 5.50 -4.02 -12.60
CA SER A 46 4.21 -3.99 -13.27
C SER A 46 4.01 -2.75 -14.15
N LEU A 47 4.65 -1.62 -13.83
CA LEU A 47 4.56 -0.37 -14.59
C LEU A 47 5.17 -0.49 -15.98
N ALA A 48 6.09 -1.43 -16.21
CA ALA A 48 6.64 -1.69 -17.54
C ALA A 48 5.56 -2.14 -18.55
N GLN A 49 4.39 -2.59 -18.08
CA GLN A 49 3.25 -2.99 -18.93
C GLN A 49 2.30 -1.84 -19.28
N LEU A 50 2.53 -0.63 -18.75
CA LEU A 50 1.69 0.52 -19.07
C LEU A 50 1.89 0.97 -20.53
N SER A 51 0.78 1.17 -21.23
CA SER A 51 0.77 1.60 -22.64
C SER A 51 0.54 3.09 -22.84
N ARG A 52 0.07 3.80 -21.81
CA ARG A 52 -0.21 5.25 -21.84
C ARG A 52 0.23 5.92 -20.54
N PRO A 53 0.66 7.18 -20.59
CA PRO A 53 0.84 8.01 -19.40
C PRO A 53 -0.39 7.98 -18.50
N GLN A 54 -0.15 7.90 -17.19
CA GLN A 54 -1.21 7.89 -16.19
C GLN A 54 -0.84 8.78 -15.02
N ILE A 55 -1.83 9.51 -14.51
CA ILE A 55 -1.78 10.14 -13.19
C ILE A 55 -2.81 9.45 -12.33
N ALA A 56 -2.42 9.01 -11.14
CA ALA A 56 -3.33 8.46 -10.14
C ALA A 56 -3.22 9.25 -8.84
N THR A 57 -4.36 9.44 -8.19
CA THR A 57 -4.43 10.01 -6.84
C THR A 57 -5.36 9.16 -5.99
N THR A 58 -5.06 9.10 -4.70
CA THR A 58 -5.88 8.39 -3.71
C THR A 58 -6.00 9.26 -2.48
N TYR A 59 -7.18 9.22 -1.88
CA TYR A 59 -7.45 9.89 -0.62
C TYR A 59 -8.29 8.98 0.28
N MET A 60 -8.01 9.03 1.58
CA MET A 60 -8.80 8.36 2.61
C MET A 60 -8.63 9.07 3.95
N SER A 61 -9.71 9.06 4.73
CA SER A 61 -9.64 9.32 6.16
C SER A 61 -9.30 7.99 6.83
N TYR A 62 -8.14 7.91 7.45
CA TYR A 62 -7.69 6.77 8.24
C TYR A 62 -8.28 6.86 9.65
N ILE A 63 -8.03 5.85 10.48
CA ILE A 63 -8.53 5.79 11.87
C ILE A 63 -8.09 7.05 12.62
N ASP A 64 -8.99 7.61 13.44
CA ASP A 64 -8.75 8.81 14.28
C ASP A 64 -8.49 10.09 13.46
N ASP A 65 -9.31 10.32 12.42
CA ASP A 65 -9.26 11.51 11.55
C ASP A 65 -7.90 11.82 10.87
N ILE A 66 -6.99 10.84 10.86
CA ILE A 66 -5.71 10.93 10.17
C ILE A 66 -5.96 11.01 8.66
N GLN A 67 -5.53 12.10 8.04
CA GLN A 67 -5.71 12.37 6.63
C GLN A 67 -4.57 11.76 5.81
N CYS A 68 -4.92 10.89 4.87
CA CYS A 68 -3.96 10.14 4.09
C CYS A 68 -4.22 10.28 2.59
N GLY A 69 -3.16 10.39 1.82
CA GLY A 69 -3.29 10.32 0.36
C GLY A 69 -2.00 10.04 -0.37
N SER A 70 -2.14 9.88 -1.68
CA SER A 70 -1.01 9.64 -2.57
C SER A 70 -1.24 10.23 -3.93
N VAL A 71 -0.16 10.58 -4.62
CA VAL A 71 -0.15 10.97 -6.03
C VAL A 71 0.91 10.18 -6.75
N VAL A 72 0.60 9.69 -7.95
CA VAL A 72 1.52 8.96 -8.82
C VAL A 72 1.40 9.51 -10.23
N ALA A 73 2.53 9.76 -10.88
CA ALA A 73 2.62 10.02 -12.31
C ALA A 73 3.51 8.96 -12.94
N ALA A 74 2.96 8.13 -13.83
CA ALA A 74 3.68 7.08 -14.53
C ALA A 74 3.71 7.38 -16.03
N ILE A 75 4.92 7.42 -16.60
CA ILE A 75 5.17 7.78 -18.00
C ILE A 75 5.86 6.61 -18.69
N PRO A 76 5.15 5.86 -19.55
CA PRO A 76 5.78 4.86 -20.39
C PRO A 76 6.60 5.57 -21.47
N MET A 77 7.81 5.09 -21.65
CA MET A 77 8.80 5.53 -22.63
C MET A 77 8.94 4.49 -23.74
N ARG A 78 9.78 4.78 -24.73
CA ARG A 78 10.13 3.80 -25.77
C ARG A 78 10.85 2.59 -25.16
N ASN A 79 10.76 1.45 -25.85
CA ASN A 79 11.46 0.20 -25.52
C ASN A 79 10.97 -0.50 -24.23
N GLY A 80 9.67 -0.39 -23.90
CA GLY A 80 9.11 -1.10 -22.73
C GLY A 80 9.65 -0.61 -21.38
N ARG A 81 10.15 0.62 -21.34
CA ARG A 81 10.62 1.31 -20.13
C ARG A 81 9.52 2.24 -19.61
N THR A 82 9.30 2.28 -18.30
CA THR A 82 8.35 3.19 -17.67
C THR A 82 8.99 3.82 -16.44
N VAL A 83 8.98 5.15 -16.39
CA VAL A 83 9.41 5.92 -15.22
C VAL A 83 8.19 6.41 -14.47
N ALA A 84 8.21 6.34 -13.15
CA ALA A 84 7.15 6.93 -12.34
C ALA A 84 7.70 7.78 -11.19
N LEU A 85 7.04 8.90 -10.93
CA LEU A 85 7.20 9.72 -9.74
C LEU A 85 6.00 9.51 -8.84
N PHE A 86 6.22 9.43 -7.53
CA PHE A 86 5.14 9.22 -6.59
C PHE A 86 5.40 9.90 -5.26
N SER A 87 4.31 10.23 -4.57
CA SER A 87 4.34 10.70 -3.21
C SER A 87 3.18 10.12 -2.40
N LYS A 88 3.42 9.94 -1.10
CA LYS A 88 2.40 9.61 -0.10
C LYS A 88 2.50 10.64 1.02
N PHE A 89 1.35 11.00 1.59
CA PHE A 89 1.31 11.82 2.79
C PHE A 89 0.38 11.20 3.84
N PHE A 90 0.74 11.42 5.09
CA PHE A 90 -0.10 11.21 6.27
C PHE A 90 -0.01 12.45 7.12
N THR A 91 -1.15 12.97 7.56
CA THR A 91 -1.16 14.06 8.53
C THR A 91 -2.27 13.87 9.54
N ALA A 92 -1.96 14.19 10.78
CA ALA A 92 -2.91 14.17 11.89
C ALA A 92 -2.65 15.38 12.78
N THR A 93 -3.67 15.87 13.45
CA THR A 93 -3.54 16.93 14.44
C THR A 93 -4.46 16.63 15.60
N GLU A 94 -3.88 16.31 16.73
CA GLU A 94 -4.61 15.94 17.94
C GLU A 94 -4.46 17.03 19.01
N PRO A 95 -5.50 17.29 19.82
CA PRO A 95 -5.37 18.16 20.98
C PRO A 95 -4.52 17.45 22.05
N ARG A 96 -3.57 18.18 22.66
CA ARG A 96 -2.78 17.62 23.77
C ARG A 96 -3.62 17.59 25.03
N THR A 97 -3.73 16.42 25.66
CA THR A 97 -4.46 16.27 26.92
C THR A 97 -3.58 16.66 28.11
N LEU A 98 -4.09 17.53 28.97
CA LEU A 98 -3.48 17.85 30.25
C LEU A 98 -4.03 16.94 31.33
N MET A 99 -3.13 16.23 32.00
CA MET A 99 -3.44 15.42 33.16
C MET A 99 -2.75 16.03 34.40
N ASN A 100 -3.48 16.13 35.50
CA ASN A 100 -2.92 16.49 36.81
C ASN A 100 -3.28 15.39 37.80
N ASN A 101 -2.29 14.74 38.39
CA ASN A 101 -2.48 13.60 39.32
C ASN A 101 -3.41 12.48 38.80
N GLY A 102 -3.43 12.24 37.48
CA GLY A 102 -4.27 11.20 36.87
C GLY A 102 -5.66 11.66 36.44
N ASP A 103 -6.09 12.86 36.83
CA ASP A 103 -7.36 13.45 36.40
C ASP A 103 -7.16 14.34 35.18
N TYR A 104 -8.12 14.28 34.24
CA TYR A 104 -8.17 15.15 33.07
C TYR A 104 -8.49 16.60 33.49
N VAL A 105 -7.60 17.55 33.18
CA VAL A 105 -7.73 18.97 33.58
C VAL A 105 -8.02 19.90 32.39
N GLY A 106 -7.92 19.39 31.17
CA GLY A 106 -8.22 20.14 29.96
C GLY A 106 -7.32 19.75 28.79
N THR A 107 -7.27 20.60 27.77
CA THR A 107 -6.34 20.47 26.64
C THR A 107 -5.49 21.72 26.50
N ASP A 108 -4.20 21.57 26.25
CA ASP A 108 -3.27 22.70 26.04
C ASP A 108 -2.32 22.44 24.86
N GLY A 109 -2.56 23.19 23.78
CA GLY A 109 -1.86 23.03 22.52
C GLY A 109 -2.32 21.84 21.67
N THR A 110 -1.69 21.69 20.52
CA THR A 110 -1.93 20.59 19.57
C THR A 110 -0.65 19.82 19.33
N PHE A 111 -0.78 18.52 19.08
CA PHE A 111 0.29 17.64 18.63
C PHE A 111 0.04 17.29 17.16
N GLY A 112 1.00 17.63 16.30
CA GLY A 112 0.92 17.37 14.87
C GLY A 112 1.79 16.18 14.47
N MET A 113 1.24 15.29 13.65
CA MET A 113 2.01 14.27 12.92
C MET A 113 1.99 14.60 11.43
N SER A 114 3.16 14.54 10.79
CA SER A 114 3.27 14.73 9.34
C SER A 114 4.33 13.81 8.76
N ASN A 115 3.89 12.90 7.90
CA ASN A 115 4.76 11.91 7.26
C ASN A 115 4.63 12.06 5.75
N ILE A 116 5.77 12.10 5.07
CA ILE A 116 5.83 12.20 3.62
C ILE A 116 6.79 11.16 3.07
N VAL A 117 6.36 10.51 1.99
CA VAL A 117 7.21 9.69 1.14
C VAL A 117 7.27 10.36 -0.21
N ILE A 118 8.47 10.47 -0.78
CA ILE A 118 8.69 10.88 -2.16
C ILE A 118 9.54 9.81 -2.81
N GLY A 119 9.21 9.41 -4.02
CA GLY A 119 10.00 8.42 -4.72
C GLY A 119 9.93 8.52 -6.23
N ILE A 120 10.88 7.83 -6.84
CA ILE A 120 11.01 7.64 -8.27
C ILE A 120 11.21 6.15 -8.54
N SER A 121 10.68 5.64 -9.64
CA SER A 121 10.94 4.29 -10.09
C SER A 121 11.34 4.24 -11.56
N ASP A 122 12.22 3.29 -11.89
CA ASP A 122 12.58 2.91 -13.24
C ASP A 122 12.20 1.44 -13.46
N ASN A 123 11.35 1.18 -14.44
CA ASN A 123 10.76 -0.13 -14.67
C ASN A 123 10.96 -0.51 -16.13
N ARG A 124 11.36 -1.76 -16.39
CA ARG A 124 11.77 -2.19 -17.73
C ARG A 124 11.28 -3.60 -18.04
N LEU A 125 10.80 -3.77 -19.25
CA LEU A 125 10.63 -5.07 -19.90
C LEU A 125 12.02 -5.56 -20.35
N ILE A 126 12.56 -6.60 -19.72
CA ILE A 126 13.85 -7.20 -20.12
C ILE A 126 13.64 -8.28 -21.18
N MET A 127 12.62 -9.11 -20.98
CA MET A 127 12.24 -10.20 -21.87
C MET A 127 10.74 -10.13 -22.10
N GLU A 128 10.22 -10.75 -23.16
CA GLU A 128 8.78 -10.80 -23.43
C GLU A 128 7.96 -11.32 -22.23
N SER A 129 8.58 -12.15 -21.38
CA SER A 129 7.98 -12.73 -20.19
C SER A 129 8.48 -12.14 -18.87
N LEU A 130 9.40 -11.17 -18.85
CA LEU A 130 10.01 -10.68 -17.61
C LEU A 130 10.13 -9.16 -17.57
N ASN A 131 9.50 -8.58 -16.55
CA ASN A 131 9.65 -7.18 -16.18
C ASN A 131 10.45 -7.07 -14.88
N ILE A 132 11.24 -6.01 -14.78
CA ILE A 132 11.92 -5.62 -13.56
C ILE A 132 11.55 -4.19 -13.19
N GLY A 133 11.65 -3.86 -11.91
CA GLY A 133 11.39 -2.53 -11.40
C GLY A 133 12.27 -2.22 -10.21
N LEU A 134 12.81 -1.02 -10.20
CA LEU A 134 13.52 -0.45 -9.07
C LEU A 134 12.84 0.85 -8.67
N ALA A 135 12.59 1.05 -7.38
CA ALA A 135 12.08 2.30 -6.84
C ALA A 135 12.97 2.81 -5.72
N LEU A 136 13.32 4.09 -5.76
CA LEU A 136 14.02 4.80 -4.69
C LEU A 136 13.01 5.68 -3.96
N LYS A 137 13.05 5.64 -2.62
CA LYS A 137 12.15 6.41 -1.75
C LYS A 137 12.93 7.17 -0.71
N TYR A 138 12.62 8.44 -0.57
CA TYR A 138 12.95 9.26 0.58
C TYR A 138 11.72 9.36 1.48
N ILE A 139 11.92 9.09 2.77
CA ILE A 139 10.88 9.03 3.77
C ILE A 139 11.24 10.04 4.85
N ARG A 140 10.28 10.88 5.23
CA ARG A 140 10.41 11.78 6.37
C ARG A 140 9.16 11.65 7.23
N GLU A 141 9.37 11.50 8.52
CA GLU A 141 8.34 11.35 9.53
C GLU A 141 8.60 12.42 10.59
N SER A 142 7.57 13.18 10.94
CA SER A 142 7.64 14.28 11.89
C SER A 142 6.57 14.07 12.94
N LEU A 143 6.98 14.03 14.20
CA LEU A 143 6.10 14.02 15.36
C LEU A 143 6.48 15.22 16.20
N ASP A 144 5.63 16.24 16.17
CA ASP A 144 5.86 17.51 16.87
C ASP A 144 7.21 18.14 16.48
N ASP A 145 8.07 18.43 17.46
CA ASP A 145 9.39 19.06 17.26
C ASP A 145 10.46 18.10 16.72
N ASN A 146 10.20 16.78 16.74
CA ASN A 146 11.18 15.78 16.34
C ASN A 146 10.88 15.21 14.96
N SER A 147 11.94 14.94 14.18
CA SER A 147 11.79 14.33 12.86
C SER A 147 12.85 13.27 12.56
N ALA A 148 12.40 12.19 11.93
CA ALA A 148 13.23 11.12 11.42
C ALA A 148 13.12 11.02 9.90
N SER A 149 14.18 10.56 9.26
CA SER A 149 14.19 10.37 7.81
C SER A 149 14.94 9.12 7.43
N ALA A 150 14.56 8.51 6.31
CA ALA A 150 15.15 7.29 5.80
C ALA A 150 15.19 7.29 4.28
N ILE A 151 16.16 6.57 3.73
CA ILE A 151 16.20 6.24 2.30
C ILE A 151 16.01 4.74 2.15
N THR A 152 15.13 4.35 1.24
CA THR A 152 14.84 2.95 0.95
C THR A 152 14.77 2.69 -0.54
N ILE A 153 15.07 1.45 -0.90
CA ILE A 153 14.99 0.91 -2.25
C ILE A 153 13.99 -0.24 -2.23
N ASP A 154 13.15 -0.28 -3.26
CA ASP A 154 12.32 -1.42 -3.59
C ASP A 154 12.84 -2.05 -4.88
N ALA A 155 12.91 -3.38 -4.89
CA ALA A 155 13.27 -4.16 -6.07
C ALA A 155 12.15 -5.14 -6.38
N SER A 156 11.76 -5.23 -7.64
CA SER A 156 10.58 -6.01 -8.02
C SER A 156 10.72 -6.67 -9.37
N LEU A 157 10.04 -7.79 -9.52
CA LEU A 157 10.01 -8.65 -10.68
C LEU A 157 8.57 -9.03 -10.99
N LEU A 158 8.25 -9.15 -12.27
CA LEU A 158 6.97 -9.67 -12.73
C LEU A 158 7.18 -10.57 -13.93
N HIS A 159 6.93 -11.85 -13.73
CA HIS A 159 7.08 -12.88 -14.71
C HIS A 159 5.71 -13.31 -15.27
N GLN A 160 5.59 -13.26 -16.60
CA GLN A 160 4.48 -13.82 -17.34
C GLN A 160 4.83 -15.28 -17.67
N THR A 161 4.10 -16.23 -17.09
CA THR A 161 4.30 -17.66 -17.35
C THR A 161 3.90 -18.00 -18.79
N ILE A 162 4.36 -19.18 -19.26
CA ILE A 162 3.97 -19.78 -20.56
C ILE A 162 2.44 -19.77 -20.73
N ASN A 163 1.70 -20.05 -19.66
CA ASN A 163 0.27 -19.83 -19.62
C ASN A 163 -0.04 -18.33 -19.47
N LYS A 164 -0.62 -17.72 -20.52
CA LYS A 164 -1.00 -16.29 -20.55
C LYS A 164 -1.98 -15.88 -19.45
N ASN A 165 -2.68 -16.84 -18.86
CA ASN A 165 -3.63 -16.62 -17.78
C ASN A 165 -2.95 -16.53 -16.41
N ILE A 166 -1.65 -16.83 -16.29
CA ILE A 166 -0.91 -16.86 -15.02
C ILE A 166 0.20 -15.80 -15.04
N LYS A 167 0.28 -14.99 -13.97
CA LYS A 167 1.44 -14.12 -13.70
C LYS A 167 1.93 -14.35 -12.28
N VAL A 168 3.24 -14.22 -12.11
CA VAL A 168 3.91 -14.31 -10.81
C VAL A 168 4.71 -13.04 -10.59
N GLY A 169 4.45 -12.35 -9.48
CA GLY A 169 5.15 -11.14 -9.07
C GLY A 169 5.99 -11.40 -7.82
N ILE A 170 7.15 -10.77 -7.74
CA ILE A 170 7.98 -10.77 -6.53
C ILE A 170 8.36 -9.32 -6.24
N ALA A 171 8.24 -8.87 -5.01
CA ALA A 171 8.64 -7.54 -4.58
C ALA A 171 9.37 -7.59 -3.24
N LEU A 172 10.58 -7.04 -3.22
CA LEU A 172 11.31 -6.70 -2.00
C LEU A 172 11.09 -5.22 -1.73
N LYS A 173 10.50 -4.89 -0.59
CA LYS A 173 10.12 -3.51 -0.23
C LYS A 173 10.88 -3.02 0.99
N ASN A 174 11.15 -1.72 1.00
CA ASN A 174 11.72 -0.92 2.09
C ASN A 174 13.15 -1.32 2.51
N LEU A 175 13.97 -1.84 1.61
CA LEU A 175 15.36 -2.14 1.91
C LEU A 175 16.16 -0.83 1.99
N GLY A 176 16.66 -0.47 3.17
CA GLY A 176 17.34 0.82 3.32
C GLY A 176 17.90 1.08 4.69
N LYS A 177 18.19 2.36 4.95
CA LYS A 177 18.73 2.83 6.22
C LYS A 177 18.07 4.15 6.62
N GLN A 178 17.96 4.33 7.93
CA GLN A 178 17.58 5.58 8.53
C GLN A 178 18.76 6.56 8.49
N LEU A 179 18.47 7.83 8.17
CA LEU A 179 19.43 8.92 8.11
C LEU A 179 19.41 9.78 9.38
N THR A 180 18.21 10.09 9.89
CA THR A 180 18.01 10.92 11.09
C THR A 180 17.06 10.23 12.06
N TYR A 181 17.26 10.49 13.35
CA TYR A 181 16.59 9.85 14.47
C TYR A 181 15.80 10.89 15.27
N TYR A 182 14.75 10.46 15.96
CA TYR A 182 13.92 11.34 16.81
C TYR A 182 14.65 11.84 18.05
N THR A 183 15.57 11.03 18.58
CA THR A 183 16.27 11.29 19.84
C THR A 183 17.78 11.30 19.62
N SER A 184 18.51 12.11 20.40
CA SER A 184 19.98 12.24 20.35
C SER A 184 20.72 10.90 20.53
N ASP A 185 20.07 9.90 21.13
CA ASP A 185 20.62 8.56 21.39
C ASP A 185 20.71 7.64 20.16
N LYS A 186 20.37 8.14 18.95
CA LYS A 186 20.47 7.38 17.68
C LYS A 186 19.81 6.00 17.74
N TYR A 187 18.64 5.92 18.37
CA TYR A 187 17.90 4.67 18.40
C TYR A 187 17.50 4.28 16.97
N ASN A 188 17.93 3.11 16.50
CA ASN A 188 17.70 2.70 15.11
C ASN A 188 16.32 2.07 14.95
N GLU A 189 15.34 2.86 14.50
CA GLU A 189 14.03 2.34 14.14
C GLU A 189 14.16 1.44 12.90
N THR A 190 13.93 0.14 13.10
CA THR A 190 14.08 -0.79 11.99
C THR A 190 12.97 -0.60 10.96
N LEU A 191 13.38 -0.38 9.71
CA LEU A 191 12.48 -0.27 8.58
C LEU A 191 11.63 -1.53 8.37
N PRO A 192 10.37 -1.40 7.92
CA PRO A 192 9.48 -2.52 7.65
C PRO A 192 9.84 -3.20 6.33
N THR A 193 11.02 -3.80 6.27
CA THR A 193 11.49 -4.59 5.13
C THR A 193 10.65 -5.85 4.99
N MET A 194 10.18 -6.12 3.77
CA MET A 194 9.36 -7.29 3.49
C MET A 194 9.57 -7.83 2.09
N VAL A 195 9.43 -9.14 1.95
CA VAL A 195 9.33 -9.83 0.66
C VAL A 195 7.86 -10.18 0.44
N THR A 196 7.36 -9.92 -0.76
CA THR A 196 6.03 -10.30 -1.21
C THR A 196 6.14 -11.17 -2.45
N VAL A 197 5.41 -12.27 -2.48
CA VAL A 197 5.23 -13.11 -3.67
C VAL A 197 3.76 -13.11 -4.01
N GLY A 198 3.43 -12.69 -5.22
CA GLY A 198 2.07 -12.61 -5.72
C GLY A 198 1.82 -13.57 -6.87
N PHE A 199 0.62 -14.09 -6.93
CA PHE A 199 0.12 -14.95 -8.00
C PHE A 199 -1.19 -14.36 -8.54
N LYS A 200 -1.28 -14.26 -9.86
CA LYS A 200 -2.49 -13.92 -10.57
C LYS A 200 -2.90 -15.08 -11.45
N TYR A 201 -4.15 -15.49 -11.34
CA TYR A 201 -4.79 -16.41 -12.27
C TYR A 201 -6.04 -15.76 -12.89
N GLN A 202 -6.14 -15.82 -14.21
CA GLN A 202 -7.21 -15.20 -15.00
C GLN A 202 -7.90 -16.27 -15.85
N PRO A 203 -8.82 -17.07 -15.30
CA PRO A 203 -9.47 -18.16 -16.06
C PRO A 203 -10.34 -17.63 -17.22
N THR A 204 -10.89 -16.42 -17.08
CA THR A 204 -11.70 -15.75 -18.12
C THR A 204 -11.28 -14.28 -18.24
N GLU A 205 -11.71 -13.58 -19.30
CA GLU A 205 -11.45 -12.15 -19.44
C GLU A 205 -12.09 -11.29 -18.33
N LYS A 206 -13.12 -11.82 -17.67
CA LYS A 206 -13.91 -11.11 -16.65
C LYS A 206 -13.43 -11.36 -15.22
N LEU A 207 -12.78 -12.48 -14.94
CA LEU A 207 -12.42 -12.88 -13.57
C LEU A 207 -10.90 -12.87 -13.37
N PHE A 208 -10.47 -12.18 -12.31
CA PHE A 208 -9.13 -12.26 -11.77
C PHE A 208 -9.15 -12.85 -10.37
N ILE A 209 -8.26 -13.81 -10.14
CA ILE A 209 -7.99 -14.42 -8.85
C ILE A 209 -6.56 -14.06 -8.47
N LEU A 210 -6.38 -13.51 -7.27
CA LEU A 210 -5.13 -12.94 -6.79
C LEU A 210 -4.80 -13.54 -5.43
N LEU A 211 -3.54 -13.90 -5.25
CA LEU A 211 -3.01 -14.44 -4.00
C LEU A 211 -1.66 -13.81 -3.73
N ASP A 212 -1.50 -13.16 -2.59
CA ASP A 212 -0.22 -12.58 -2.18
C ASP A 212 0.21 -13.19 -0.84
N ILE A 213 1.47 -13.60 -0.76
CA ILE A 213 2.14 -14.06 0.46
C ILE A 213 3.18 -13.01 0.82
N ASN A 214 3.01 -12.39 1.98
CA ASN A 214 3.91 -11.38 2.51
C ASN A 214 4.72 -11.98 3.67
N LYS A 215 6.05 -11.86 3.61
CA LYS A 215 6.94 -12.15 4.72
C LYS A 215 7.72 -10.89 5.10
N PRO A 216 7.26 -10.15 6.13
CA PRO A 216 8.08 -9.15 6.79
C PRO A 216 9.26 -9.81 7.51
N PHE A 217 10.41 -9.12 7.59
CA PHE A 217 11.60 -9.68 8.23
C PHE A 217 11.45 -9.83 9.75
N LYS A 218 10.66 -8.96 10.39
CA LYS A 218 10.48 -8.91 11.85
C LYS A 218 9.10 -9.36 12.36
N ASN A 219 8.18 -9.71 11.46
CA ASN A 219 6.83 -10.17 11.80
C ASN A 219 6.55 -11.54 11.18
N ASP A 220 5.42 -12.12 11.59
CA ASP A 220 4.89 -13.33 10.99
C ASP A 220 4.50 -13.15 9.53
N PHE A 221 4.49 -14.27 8.80
CA PHE A 221 4.00 -14.25 7.44
C PHE A 221 2.49 -13.97 7.44
N ASN A 222 2.01 -13.26 6.42
CA ASN A 222 0.59 -13.07 6.20
C ASN A 222 0.22 -13.38 4.75
N GLY A 223 -0.97 -13.91 4.57
CA GLY A 223 -1.56 -14.22 3.27
C GLY A 223 -2.69 -13.25 2.96
N SER A 224 -2.85 -12.94 1.69
CA SER A 224 -3.94 -12.12 1.18
C SER A 224 -4.53 -12.77 -0.06
N MET A 225 -5.84 -12.69 -0.21
CA MET A 225 -6.56 -13.17 -1.38
C MET A 225 -7.48 -12.07 -1.91
N GLY A 226 -7.55 -11.95 -3.23
CA GLY A 226 -8.40 -10.98 -3.91
C GLY A 226 -9.12 -11.58 -5.11
N LEU A 227 -10.35 -11.15 -5.34
CA LEU A 227 -11.17 -11.49 -6.50
C LEU A 227 -11.64 -10.20 -7.16
N GLU A 228 -11.35 -10.02 -8.45
CA GLU A 228 -11.90 -8.93 -9.27
C GLU A 228 -12.77 -9.52 -10.38
N TYR A 229 -14.04 -9.13 -10.42
CA TYR A 229 -14.99 -9.51 -11.45
C TYR A 229 -15.43 -8.29 -12.27
N LYS A 230 -15.17 -8.31 -13.57
CA LYS A 230 -15.62 -7.29 -14.53
C LYS A 230 -17.02 -7.62 -15.00
N LEU A 231 -18.01 -7.00 -14.35
CA LEU A 231 -19.42 -7.09 -14.74
C LEU A 231 -19.60 -6.57 -16.19
N HIS A 232 -18.95 -5.45 -16.49
CA HIS A 232 -18.91 -4.82 -17.80
C HIS A 232 -17.53 -4.19 -18.05
N ARG A 233 -17.23 -3.75 -19.28
CA ARG A 233 -15.98 -3.03 -19.59
C ARG A 233 -15.77 -1.76 -18.73
N MET A 234 -16.87 -1.18 -18.24
CA MET A 234 -16.88 0.03 -17.42
C MET A 234 -17.00 -0.26 -15.92
N PHE A 235 -17.48 -1.44 -15.52
CA PHE A 235 -17.82 -1.72 -14.12
C PHE A 235 -17.13 -2.99 -13.63
N SER A 236 -16.42 -2.87 -12.52
CA SER A 236 -15.76 -3.96 -11.82
C SER A 236 -16.22 -4.03 -10.37
N LEU A 237 -16.45 -5.24 -9.88
CA LEU A 237 -16.66 -5.53 -8.46
C LEU A 237 -15.45 -6.28 -7.92
N ARG A 238 -15.11 -6.01 -6.66
CA ARG A 238 -13.91 -6.51 -6.01
C ARG A 238 -14.21 -6.93 -4.59
N THR A 239 -13.58 -8.00 -4.18
CA THR A 239 -13.58 -8.45 -2.80
C THR A 239 -12.21 -9.02 -2.45
N GLY A 240 -11.84 -8.91 -1.19
CA GLY A 240 -10.56 -9.38 -0.70
C GLY A 240 -10.59 -9.78 0.77
N TYR A 241 -9.59 -10.55 1.15
CA TYR A 241 -9.39 -10.99 2.53
C TYR A 241 -7.91 -10.96 2.89
N LYS A 242 -7.58 -10.39 4.05
CA LYS A 242 -6.24 -10.38 4.62
C LYS A 242 -6.18 -11.20 5.90
N SER A 243 -5.25 -12.15 5.95
CA SER A 243 -5.10 -13.03 7.11
C SER A 243 -4.58 -12.32 8.37
N ASN A 244 -3.88 -11.19 8.21
CA ASN A 244 -3.42 -10.34 9.31
C ASN A 244 -4.56 -9.53 9.95
N GLY A 245 -5.79 -9.58 9.43
CA GLY A 245 -6.96 -9.03 10.11
C GLY A 245 -7.17 -9.64 11.50
N LYS A 246 -6.58 -10.80 11.79
CA LYS A 246 -6.56 -11.42 13.12
C LYS A 246 -5.81 -10.60 14.16
N ASP A 247 -4.80 -9.83 13.76
CA ASP A 247 -4.00 -8.98 14.66
C ASP A 247 -4.78 -7.72 15.09
N TRP A 248 -5.88 -7.40 14.39
CA TRP A 248 -6.78 -6.28 14.71
C TRP A 248 -7.99 -6.71 15.54
N ARG A 249 -8.05 -7.97 15.97
CA ARG A 249 -9.14 -8.49 16.80
C ARG A 249 -8.88 -8.12 18.25
N THR A 250 -9.67 -7.21 18.81
CA THR A 250 -9.58 -6.84 20.24
C THR A 250 -10.56 -7.61 21.12
N GLY A 251 -11.23 -8.63 20.57
CA GLY A 251 -12.14 -9.53 21.30
C GLY A 251 -13.63 -9.17 21.22
N GLY A 252 -14.00 -8.17 20.41
CA GLY A 252 -15.41 -7.79 20.18
C GLY A 252 -16.12 -8.59 19.08
N ASP A 253 -17.43 -8.33 18.94
CA ASP A 253 -18.33 -8.96 17.96
C ASP A 253 -17.94 -8.63 16.49
N GLY A 254 -17.21 -7.53 16.25
CA GLY A 254 -16.70 -7.13 14.92
C GLY A 254 -15.52 -7.96 14.42
N SER A 255 -14.96 -8.83 15.26
CA SER A 255 -13.72 -9.56 15.00
C SER A 255 -13.83 -10.65 13.91
N THR A 256 -15.04 -11.08 13.55
CA THR A 256 -15.29 -12.13 12.55
C THR A 256 -15.07 -11.65 11.11
N PHE A 257 -15.28 -10.35 10.84
CA PHE A 257 -15.13 -9.77 9.51
C PHE A 257 -13.81 -9.01 9.31
N ALA A 258 -12.95 -8.96 10.34
CA ALA A 258 -11.67 -8.27 10.30
C ALA A 258 -10.79 -8.79 9.14
N GLY A 259 -10.33 -7.87 8.30
CA GLY A 259 -9.51 -8.17 7.12
C GLY A 259 -10.30 -8.40 5.83
N LEU A 260 -11.63 -8.42 5.85
CA LEU A 260 -12.43 -8.39 4.63
C LEU A 260 -12.44 -7.00 3.99
N SER A 261 -12.47 -6.98 2.68
CA SER A 261 -12.64 -5.76 1.90
C SER A 261 -13.55 -5.96 0.70
N PHE A 262 -14.19 -4.87 0.32
CA PHE A 262 -15.06 -4.78 -0.84
C PHE A 262 -14.74 -3.50 -1.61
N GLY A 263 -15.00 -3.52 -2.92
CA GLY A 263 -14.88 -2.31 -3.71
C GLY A 263 -15.52 -2.40 -5.06
N ALA A 264 -15.70 -1.23 -5.65
CA ALA A 264 -16.24 -1.05 -6.98
C ALA A 264 -15.30 -0.17 -7.80
N GLY A 265 -15.25 -0.44 -9.10
CA GLY A 265 -14.46 0.34 -10.05
C GLY A 265 -15.31 0.77 -11.23
N PHE A 266 -15.22 2.04 -11.57
CA PHE A 266 -15.86 2.62 -12.74
C PHE A 266 -14.81 3.16 -13.71
N LYS A 267 -14.81 2.68 -14.96
CA LYS A 267 -13.87 3.07 -16.01
C LYS A 267 -14.63 3.74 -17.15
N LEU A 268 -14.35 5.02 -17.37
CA LEU A 268 -14.94 5.85 -18.42
C LEU A 268 -13.84 6.48 -19.30
N TYR A 269 -13.61 5.89 -20.47
CA TYR A 269 -12.63 6.36 -21.47
C TYR A 269 -11.22 6.56 -20.88
N LYS A 270 -10.88 7.79 -20.47
CA LYS A 270 -9.60 8.17 -19.88
C LYS A 270 -9.58 8.16 -18.35
N PHE A 271 -10.74 8.10 -17.70
CA PHE A 271 -10.86 8.14 -16.24
C PHE A 271 -11.19 6.76 -15.68
N ALA A 272 -10.63 6.46 -14.52
CA ALA A 272 -11.02 5.33 -13.68
C ALA A 272 -11.20 5.83 -12.25
N VAL A 273 -12.35 5.53 -11.65
CA VAL A 273 -12.66 5.81 -10.25
C VAL A 273 -12.79 4.47 -9.55
N ASP A 274 -12.04 4.28 -8.48
CA ASP A 274 -12.11 3.10 -7.64
C ASP A 274 -12.48 3.51 -6.22
N TYR A 275 -13.41 2.78 -5.62
CA TYR A 275 -13.82 2.96 -4.24
C TYR A 275 -13.68 1.64 -3.50
N ALA A 276 -13.22 1.72 -2.25
CA ALA A 276 -13.04 0.56 -1.39
C ALA A 276 -13.48 0.84 0.03
N ILE A 277 -14.03 -0.21 0.63
CA ILE A 277 -14.33 -0.29 2.06
C ILE A 277 -13.58 -1.49 2.63
N VAL A 278 -12.82 -1.25 3.70
CA VAL A 278 -12.01 -2.27 4.39
C VAL A 278 -12.47 -2.37 5.83
N SER A 279 -12.78 -3.58 6.29
CA SER A 279 -13.11 -3.84 7.69
C SER A 279 -11.84 -4.04 8.50
N TYR A 280 -11.63 -3.16 9.47
CA TYR A 280 -10.58 -3.27 10.49
C TYR A 280 -11.12 -3.89 11.79
N GLY A 281 -12.27 -4.58 11.73
CA GLY A 281 -12.90 -5.17 12.92
C GLY A 281 -13.41 -4.09 13.87
N ASP A 282 -12.91 -4.12 15.11
CA ASP A 282 -13.38 -3.24 16.19
C ASP A 282 -12.96 -1.76 15.98
N LEU A 283 -11.96 -1.52 15.12
CA LEU A 283 -11.53 -0.17 14.71
C LEU A 283 -12.45 0.46 13.64
N GLY A 284 -13.47 -0.27 13.19
CA GLY A 284 -14.46 0.22 12.24
C GLY A 284 -14.08 -0.03 10.77
N TYR A 285 -14.62 0.82 9.90
CA TYR A 285 -14.48 0.72 8.45
C TYR A 285 -13.64 1.86 7.91
N LEU A 286 -12.70 1.51 7.04
CA LEU A 286 -11.91 2.47 6.29
C LEU A 286 -12.47 2.62 4.87
N ASN A 287 -12.73 3.87 4.48
CA ASN A 287 -13.21 4.23 3.16
C ASN A 287 -12.07 4.87 2.35
N GLN A 288 -11.86 4.41 1.13
CA GLN A 288 -10.80 4.91 0.27
C GLN A 288 -11.34 5.18 -1.14
N ILE A 289 -10.94 6.30 -1.72
CA ILE A 289 -11.26 6.66 -3.10
C ILE A 289 -9.97 6.91 -3.89
N SER A 290 -9.89 6.32 -5.07
CA SER A 290 -8.80 6.52 -6.02
C SER A 290 -9.34 7.00 -7.36
N LEU A 291 -8.65 7.96 -7.96
CA LEU A 291 -8.90 8.46 -9.31
C LEU A 291 -7.66 8.22 -10.15
N THR A 292 -7.82 7.69 -11.36
CA THR A 292 -6.75 7.55 -12.35
C THR A 292 -7.16 8.17 -13.67
N TYR A 293 -6.31 9.02 -14.21
CA TYR A 293 -6.45 9.66 -15.51
C TYR A 293 -5.36 9.17 -16.46
N LYS A 294 -5.76 8.69 -17.64
CA LYS A 294 -4.88 8.18 -18.70
C LYS A 294 -4.91 9.14 -19.88
N PHE A 295 -3.76 9.69 -20.30
CA PHE A 295 -3.70 10.67 -21.38
C PHE A 295 -2.89 10.20 -22.58
#